data_AF-A0AAE6YJ58-F1
#
_entry.id   AF-A0AAE6YJ58-F1
#
_cell.length_a   1.000
_cell.length_b   1.000
_cell.length_c   1.000
_cell.angle_alpha   90.00
_cell.angle_beta   90.00
_cell.angle_gamma   90.00
#
_symmetry.space_group_name_H-M   'P 1'
#
loop_
_entity.id
_entity.type
_entity.pdbx_description
1 polymer ?
#
loop_
_entity_poly.entity_id
_entity_poly.type
_entity_poly.pdbx_seq_one_letter_code
_entity_poly.pdbx_strand_id
1 'polypeptide(L)' 'MSTVRTNISLDNDLKLKATEVASTLGLSFSGLVRLLLSKTVNKNKLTGLEQGMLDYINGDVEISSGEEFLAKLRKDIDKC' A
#
# COMPACT_ATOMS: atom_id res chain seq x y z
N MET A 1 15.16 -5.61 21.63
CA MET A 1 13.81 -5.83 21.07
C MET A 1 13.67 -7.30 20.70
N SER A 2 12.64 -8.00 21.18
CA SER A 2 12.37 -9.39 20.77
C SER A 2 11.52 -9.40 19.51
N THR A 3 12.00 -10.06 18.44
CA THR A 3 11.21 -10.25 17.22
C THR A 3 10.17 -11.34 17.46
N VAL A 4 8.89 -10.99 17.46
CA VAL A 4 7.79 -11.97 17.51
C VAL A 4 7.55 -12.51 16.10
N ARG A 5 7.60 -13.84 15.95
CA ARG A 5 7.22 -14.53 14.70
C ARG A 5 5.73 -14.85 14.76
N THR A 6 4.98 -14.39 13.77
CA THR A 6 3.55 -14.67 13.64
C THR A 6 3.33 -15.64 12.47
N ASN A 7 2.74 -16.80 12.76
CA ASN A 7 2.26 -17.72 11.73
C ASN A 7 0.76 -17.45 11.52
N ILE A 8 0.36 -17.25 10.26
CA ILE A 8 -1.02 -16.98 9.88
C ILE A 8 -1.42 -18.04 8.85
N SER A 9 -2.48 -18.79 9.13
CA SER A 9 -3.10 -19.68 8.16
C SER A 9 -4.15 -18.90 7.37
N LEU A 10 -4.01 -18.91 6.04
CA LEU A 10 -4.92 -18.27 5.09
C LEU A 10 -5.29 -19.30 4.04
N ASP A 11 -6.47 -19.14 3.43
CA ASP A 11 -6.79 -19.90 2.23
C ASP A 11 -5.82 -19.54 1.09
N ASN A 12 -5.62 -20.49 0.17
CA ASN A 12 -4.62 -20.33 -0.88
C ASN A 12 -4.97 -19.21 -1.86
N ASP A 13 -6.26 -18.98 -2.12
CA ASP A 13 -6.71 -17.98 -3.08
C ASP A 13 -6.49 -16.56 -2.54
N LEU A 14 -6.82 -16.33 -1.27
CA LEU A 14 -6.56 -15.08 -0.57
C LEU A 14 -5.07 -14.82 -0.45
N LYS A 15 -4.27 -15.85 -0.18
CA LYS A 15 -2.80 -15.73 -0.16
C LYS A 15 -2.26 -15.32 -1.52
N LEU A 16 -2.75 -15.91 -2.61
CA LEU A 16 -2.34 -15.56 -3.97
C LEU A 16 -2.69 -14.10 -4.29
N LYS A 17 -3.94 -13.68 -4.07
CA LYS A 17 -4.39 -12.30 -4.31
C LYS A 17 -3.62 -11.29 -3.46
N ALA A 18 -3.41 -11.56 -2.18
CA ALA A 18 -2.64 -10.68 -1.31
C ALA A 18 -1.16 -10.60 -1.72
N THR A 19 -0.60 -11.68 -2.26
CA THR A 19 0.77 -11.69 -2.79
C THR A 19 0.88 -10.86 -4.06
N GLU A 20 -0.12 -10.91 -4.94
CA GLU A 20 -0.20 -10.09 -6.14
C GLU A 20 -0.27 -8.59 -5.79
N VAL A 21 -1.16 -8.20 -4.87
CA VAL A 21 -1.26 -6.83 -4.38
C VAL A 21 0.06 -6.36 -3.73
N ALA A 22 0.70 -7.21 -2.92
CA ALA A 22 2.00 -6.90 -2.34
C ALA A 22 3.06 -6.67 -3.43
N SER A 23 3.07 -7.50 -4.48
CA SER A 23 4.00 -7.38 -5.60
C SER A 23 3.82 -6.09 -6.39
N THR A 24 2.58 -5.67 -6.63
CA THR A 24 2.27 -4.39 -7.30
C THR A 24 2.81 -3.19 -6.52
N LEU A 25 2.85 -3.30 -5.20
CA LEU A 25 3.41 -2.30 -4.29
C LEU A 25 4.93 -2.42 -4.09
N GLY A 26 5.59 -3.38 -4.73
CA GLY A 26 7.02 -3.66 -4.52
C GLY A 26 7.35 -4.24 -3.14
N LEU A 27 6.36 -4.82 -2.45
CA LEU A 27 6.50 -5.41 -1.13
C LEU A 27 6.47 -6.94 -1.17
N SER A 28 7.10 -7.57 -0.18
CA SER A 28 6.83 -8.98 0.12
C SER A 28 5.49 -9.13 0.82
N PHE A 29 4.87 -10.30 0.71
CA PHE A 29 3.65 -10.65 1.47
C PHE A 29 3.80 -10.38 2.98
N SER A 30 4.96 -10.72 3.56
CA SER A 30 5.25 -10.44 4.98
C SER A 30 5.33 -8.94 5.30
N GLY A 31 5.77 -8.12 4.35
CA GLY A 31 5.80 -6.67 4.46
C GLY A 31 4.39 -6.08 4.47
N LEU A 32 3.52 -6.57 3.58
CA LEU A 32 2.10 -6.20 3.54
C LEU A 32 1.40 -6.55 4.88
N VAL A 33 1.62 -7.75 5.41
CA VAL A 33 1.04 -8.15 6.71
C VAL A 33 1.51 -7.23 7.84
N ARG A 34 2.79 -6.85 7.88
CA ARG A 34 3.30 -5.91 8.90
C ARG A 34 2.70 -4.52 8.76
N LEU A 35 2.48 -4.04 7.53
CA LEU A 35 1.80 -2.76 7.25
C LEU A 35 0.35 -2.77 7.75
N LEU A 36 -0.38 -3.85 7.52
CA LEU A 36 -1.76 -3.99 7.99
C LEU A 36 -1.82 -4.11 9.53
N LEU A 37 -0.87 -4.84 10.12
CA LEU A 37 -0.75 -4.94 11.58
C LEU A 37 -0.36 -3.59 12.20
N SER A 38 0.52 -2.81 11.56
CA SER A 38 0.87 -1.47 12.05
C SER A 38 -0.35 -0.54 12.02
N LYS A 39 -1.20 -0.60 11.00
CA LYS A 39 -2.51 0.10 11.00
C LYS A 39 -3.38 -0.29 12.20
N THR A 40 -3.43 -1.59 12.50
CA THR A 40 -4.32 -2.13 13.55
C THR A 40 -3.81 -1.80 14.96
N VAL A 41 -2.50 -1.82 15.17
CA VAL A 41 -1.85 -1.66 16.49
C VAL A 41 -1.44 -0.20 16.75
N ASN A 42 -0.90 0.51 15.75
CA ASN A 42 -0.43 1.89 15.84
C ASN A 42 -1.44 2.86 15.21
N LYS A 43 -2.67 2.88 15.73
CA LYS A 43 -3.77 3.76 15.26
C LYS A 43 -3.41 5.24 15.07
N ASN A 44 -2.27 5.73 15.61
CA ASN A 44 -1.93 7.15 15.63
C ASN A 44 -0.60 7.56 14.95
N LYS A 45 0.21 6.67 14.33
CA LYS A 45 1.48 7.08 13.68
C LYS A 45 1.89 6.18 12.51
N LEU A 46 1.07 6.12 11.47
CA LEU A 46 1.57 5.68 10.17
C LEU A 46 2.38 6.83 9.56
N THR A 47 3.53 6.52 8.98
CA THR A 47 4.29 7.48 8.17
C THR A 47 3.48 7.84 6.90
N GLY A 48 3.77 8.98 6.28
CA GLY A 48 3.06 9.39 5.05
C GLY A 48 3.15 8.36 3.92
N LEU A 49 4.27 7.62 3.85
CA LEU A 49 4.44 6.50 2.92
C LEU A 49 3.50 5.34 3.26
N GLU A 50 3.47 4.90 4.52
CA GLU A 50 2.61 3.78 4.94
C GLU A 50 1.13 4.12 4.75
N GLN A 51 0.74 5.38 5.00
CA GLN A 51 -0.61 5.86 4.73
C GLN A 51 -0.93 5.79 3.23
N GLY A 52 -0.06 6.32 2.36
CA GLY A 52 -0.27 6.27 0.91
C GLY A 52 -0.36 4.84 0.35
N MET A 53 0.41 3.90 0.91
CA MET A 53 0.29 2.48 0.55
C MET A 53 -1.06 1.89 0.98
N LEU A 54 -1.57 2.29 2.15
CA LEU A 54 -2.89 1.86 2.62
C LEU A 54 -4.04 2.47 1.83
N ASP A 55 -3.91 3.72 1.41
CA ASP A 55 -4.90 4.39 0.55
C ASP A 55 -4.96 3.69 -0.82
N TYR A 56 -3.80 3.29 -1.36
CA TYR A 56 -3.75 2.43 -2.55
C TYR A 56 -4.45 1.08 -2.37
N ILE A 57 -4.20 0.39 -1.25
CA ILE A 57 -4.82 -0.91 -0.96
C ILE A 57 -6.34 -0.79 -0.79
N ASN A 58 -6.81 0.28 -0.15
CA ASN A 58 -8.24 0.51 0.07
C ASN A 58 -8.98 0.96 -1.21
N GLY A 59 -8.23 1.34 -2.27
CA GLY A 59 -8.81 1.92 -3.48
C GLY A 59 -9.16 3.41 -3.34
N ASP A 60 -8.61 4.09 -2.33
CA ASP A 60 -8.85 5.51 -2.04
C ASP A 60 -8.00 6.45 -2.94
N VAL A 61 -7.36 5.91 -3.98
CA VAL A 61 -6.53 6.64 -4.94
C VAL A 61 -7.00 6.41 -6.37
N GLU A 62 -7.05 7.49 -7.15
CA GLU A 62 -7.28 7.41 -8.59
C GLU A 62 -6.04 6.85 -9.28
N ILE A 63 -6.20 5.74 -10.00
CA ILE A 63 -5.17 5.22 -10.89
C ILE A 63 -5.23 6.02 -12.19
N SER A 64 -4.24 6.87 -12.42
CA SER A 64 -4.07 7.58 -13.70
C SER A 64 -2.97 6.96 -14.54
N SER A 65 -3.11 7.01 -15.86
CA SER A 65 -2.00 6.67 -16.76
C SER A 65 -0.86 7.69 -16.65
N GLY A 66 0.35 7.32 -17.08
CA GLY A 66 1.49 8.24 -17.06
C GLY A 66 1.25 9.49 -17.93
N GLU A 67 0.54 9.35 -19.05
CA GLU A 67 0.20 10.47 -19.93
C GLU A 67 -0.81 11.43 -19.29
N GLU A 68 -1.85 10.89 -18.63
CA GLU A 68 -2.84 11.68 -17.89
C GLU A 68 -2.19 12.44 -16.73
N PHE A 69 -1.27 11.79 -16.02
CA PHE A 69 -0.52 12.40 -14.94
C PHE A 69 0.32 13.58 -15.46
N LEU A 70 1.08 13.38 -16.54
CA LEU A 70 1.90 14.44 -17.15
C LEU A 70 1.05 15.60 -17.68
N ALA A 71 -0.11 15.32 -18.26
CA ALA A 71 -1.03 16.35 -18.74
C ALA A 71 -1.62 17.19 -17.59
N LYS A 72 -2.03 16.54 -16.48
CA LYS A 72 -2.46 17.24 -15.25
C LYS A 72 -1.35 18.10 -14.67
N LEU A 73 -0.14 17.56 -14.56
CA LEU A 73 1.03 18.27 -14.04
C LEU A 73 1.39 19.51 -14.85
N ARG A 74 1.39 19.42 -16.19
CA ARG A 74 1.65 20.57 -17.06
C ARG A 74 0.60 21.67 -16.87
N LYS A 75 -0.68 21.29 -16.81
CA LYS A 75 -1.78 22.23 -16.58
C LYS A 75 -1.67 22.96 -15.23
N ASP A 76 -1.18 22.28 -14.20
CA ASP A 76 -0.99 22.89 -12.88
C ASP A 76 0.26 23.78 -12.84
N ILE A 77 1.34 23.41 -13.53
CA ILE A 77 2.54 24.25 -13.68
C ILE A 77 2.21 25.54 -14.44
N ASP A 78 1.43 25.47 -15.52
CA ASP A 78 1.06 26.62 -16.33
C ASP A 78 0.08 27.60 -15.63
N LYS A 79 -0.50 27.19 -14.49
CA LYS A 79 -1.39 28.01 -13.65
C LYS A 79 -0.69 28.71 -12.48
N CYS A 80 0.59 28.41 -12.24
CA CYS A 80 1.46 29.13 -11.30
C CYS A 80 2.14 30.32 -11.98
#